data_AF-A0A660XRB1-F1
#
_entry.id   AF-A0A660XRB1-F1
#
_cell.length_a   1.000
_cell.length_b   1.000
_cell.length_c   1.000
_cell.angle_alpha   90.00
_cell.angle_beta   90.00
_cell.angle_gamma   90.00
#
_symmetry.space_group_name_H-M   'P 1'
#
loop_
_entity.id
_entity.type
_entity.pdbx_description
1 polymer ?
#
loop_
_entity_poly.entity_id
_entity_poly.type
_entity_poly.pdbx_seq_one_letter_code
_entity_poly.pdbx_strand_id
1 'polypeptide(L)' 'MFITFEGIDGSGKSEQAIRCVKFLSKNFDVVHCFDPGHTPIGNAVRSILLNKDHMEMDSRTELLLYAA' A
#
# COMPACT_ATOMS: atom_id res chain seq x y z
N MET A 1 -9.73 -14.94 -7.51
CA MET A 1 -10.10 -14.46 -6.16
C MET A 1 -9.21 -13.28 -5.85
N PHE A 2 -9.76 -12.18 -5.33
CA PHE A 2 -9.00 -10.99 -4.94
C PHE A 2 -9.32 -10.66 -3.47
N ILE A 3 -8.28 -10.48 -2.65
CA ILE A 3 -8.39 -10.30 -1.19
C ILE A 3 -7.63 -9.02 -0.84
N THR A 4 -8.29 -8.12 -0.10
CA THR A 4 -7.68 -6.88 0.41
C THR A 4 -7.60 -6.90 1.94
N PHE A 5 -6.61 -6.19 2.48
CA PHE A 5 -6.40 -6.04 3.93
C PHE A 5 -6.49 -4.55 4.29
N GLU A 6 -7.62 -4.14 4.85
CA GLU A 6 -7.92 -2.74 5.21
C GLU A 6 -7.84 -2.49 6.72
N GLY A 7 -7.56 -1.25 7.12
CA GLY A 7 -7.53 -0.83 8.52
C GLY A 7 -6.60 0.34 8.81
N ILE A 8 -6.62 0.83 10.05
CA ILE A 8 -5.79 1.96 10.50
C ILE A 8 -4.29 1.62 10.52
N ASP A 9 -3.45 2.65 10.55
CA ASP A 9 -2.01 2.45 10.73
C ASP A 9 -1.68 1.74 12.04
N GLY A 10 -0.72 0.82 11.98
CA GLY A 10 -0.37 -0.04 13.11
C GLY A 10 -1.33 -1.21 13.37
N SER A 11 -2.43 -1.38 12.63
CA SER A 11 -3.38 -2.49 12.85
C SER A 11 -2.86 -3.88 12.45
N GLY A 12 -1.65 -3.96 11.89
CA GLY A 12 -1.01 -5.23 11.51
C GLY A 12 -1.33 -5.73 10.09
N LYS A 13 -1.93 -4.90 9.23
CA LYS A 13 -2.31 -5.26 7.85
C LYS A 13 -1.20 -5.96 7.06
N SER A 14 0.00 -5.36 7.03
CA SER A 14 1.13 -5.89 6.27
C SER A 14 1.57 -7.27 6.77
N GLU A 15 1.61 -7.46 8.10
CA GLU A 15 1.96 -8.73 8.72
C GLU A 15 0.92 -9.81 8.39
N GLN A 16 -0.37 -9.47 8.45
CA GLN A 16 -1.44 -10.41 8.13
C GLN A 16 -1.49 -10.76 6.63
N ALA A 17 -1.25 -9.79 5.75
CA ALA A 17 -1.16 -10.03 4.31
C ALA A 17 -0.04 -11.03 3.99
N ILE A 18 1.16 -10.85 4.56
CA ILE A 18 2.30 -11.77 4.39
C ILE A 18 1.97 -13.19 4.89
N ARG A 19 1.32 -13.29 6.07
CA ARG A 19 0.88 -14.59 6.62
C ARG A 19 -0.15 -15.27 5.73
N CYS A 20 -1.09 -14.51 5.19
CA CYS A 20 -2.10 -15.01 4.27
C CYS A 20 -1.46 -15.54 2.98
N VAL A 21 -0.53 -14.79 2.39
CA VAL A 21 0.25 -15.22 1.22
C VAL A 21 0.95 -16.54 1.53
N LYS A 22 1.72 -16.61 2.63
CA LYS A 22 2.42 -17.83 3.04
C LYS A 22 1.49 -19.05 3.22
N PHE A 23 0.27 -18.82 3.71
CA PHE A 23 -0.72 -19.89 3.87
C PHE A 23 -1.29 -20.35 2.52
N LEU A 24 -1.71 -19.42 1.67
CA LEU A 24 -2.36 -19.71 0.39
C LEU A 24 -1.37 -20.28 -0.65
N SER A 25 -0.12 -19.82 -0.63
CA SER A 25 0.93 -20.31 -1.54
C SER A 25 1.23 -21.81 -1.41
N LYS A 26 0.70 -22.47 -0.36
CA LYS A 26 0.80 -23.94 -0.22
C LYS A 26 -0.02 -24.69 -1.26
N ASN A 27 -1.11 -24.10 -1.75
CA ASN A 27 -2.08 -24.77 -2.63
C ASN A 27 -2.47 -23.94 -3.85
N PHE A 28 -2.07 -22.66 -3.90
CA PHE A 28 -2.44 -21.72 -4.95
C PHE A 28 -1.23 -20.94 -5.42
N ASP A 29 -1.24 -20.50 -6.68
CA ASP A 29 -0.35 -19.44 -7.13
C ASP A 29 -0.86 -18.10 -6.57
N VAL A 30 0.00 -17.38 -5.85
CA VAL A 30 -0.38 -16.20 -5.09
C VAL A 30 0.54 -15.05 -5.46
N VAL A 31 -0.05 -13.98 -5.98
CA VAL A 31 0.62 -12.70 -6.19
C VAL A 31 0.28 -11.77 -5.03
N HIS A 32 1.31 -11.21 -4.41
CA HIS A 32 1.16 -10.23 -3.34
C HIS A 32 1.47 -8.83 -3.86
N CYS A 33 0.54 -7.90 -3.68
CA CYS A 33 0.70 -6.48 -4.00
C CYS A 33 0.26 -5.60 -2.82
N PHE A 34 0.73 -4.35 -2.80
CA PHE A 34 0.34 -3.34 -1.81
C PHE A 34 0.31 -1.96 -2.45
N ASP A 35 -0.61 -1.11 -2.03
CA ASP A 35 -0.76 0.23 -2.58
C ASP A 35 -0.85 1.29 -1.47
N PRO A 36 -0.20 2.45 -1.61
CA PRO A 36 0.76 2.81 -2.67
C PRO A 36 2.10 2.10 -2.49
N GLY A 37 2.77 1.78 -3.60
CA GLY A 37 4.21 1.45 -3.57
C GLY A 37 4.66 0.12 -4.19
N HIS A 38 3.77 -0.73 -4.70
CA HIS A 38 4.21 -1.99 -5.31
C HIS A 38 5.01 -1.81 -6.61
N THR A 39 4.84 -0.68 -7.32
CA THR A 39 5.56 -0.36 -8.56
C THR A 39 6.64 0.71 -8.31
N PRO A 40 7.66 0.84 -9.19
CA PRO A 40 8.65 1.90 -9.05
C PRO A 40 8.03 3.31 -8.98
N ILE A 41 7.02 3.58 -9.80
CA ILE A 41 6.29 4.85 -9.79
C ILE A 41 5.46 4.99 -8.51
N GLY A 42 4.72 3.95 -8.11
CA GLY A 42 3.94 3.99 -6.86
C GLY A 42 4.82 4.22 -5.64
N ASN A 43 6.06 3.71 -5.63
CA ASN A 43 7.00 3.94 -4.54
C ASN A 43 7.52 5.39 -4.52
N ALA A 44 7.77 5.97 -5.70
CA ALA A 44 8.10 7.39 -5.81
C ALA A 44 6.94 8.28 -5.30
N VAL A 45 5.70 7.97 -5.70
CA VAL A 45 4.50 8.67 -5.20
C VAL A 45 4.37 8.51 -3.68
N ARG A 46 4.51 7.29 -3.15
CA ARG A 46 4.49 7.04 -1.70
C ARG A 46 5.54 7.86 -0.96
N SER A 47 6.75 7.95 -1.51
CA SER A 47 7.84 8.70 -0.91
C SER A 47 7.54 10.20 -0.85
N ILE A 48 6.85 10.73 -1.86
CA ILE A 48 6.37 12.11 -1.88
C ILE A 48 5.28 12.33 -0.82
N LEU A 49 4.31 11.42 -0.72
CA LEU A 49 3.18 11.49 0.24
C LEU A 49 3.61 11.36 1.70
N LEU A 50 4.59 10.50 1.99
CA LEU A 50 5.07 10.28 3.37
C LEU A 50 6.11 11.32 3.82
N ASN A 51 6.58 12.18 2.92
CA ASN A 51 7.56 13.20 3.27
C ASN A 51 6.90 14.40 3.96
N LYS A 52 7.11 14.51 5.27
CA LYS A 52 6.59 15.59 6.11
C LYS A 52 7.18 16.97 5.80
N ASP A 53 8.27 17.03 5.03
CA ASP A 53 8.90 18.28 4.63
C ASP A 53 8.22 18.93 3.41
N HIS A 54 7.34 18.20 2.70
CA HIS A 54 6.60 18.70 1.54
C HIS A 54 5.37 19.53 1.93
N MET A 55 5.55 20.52 2.80
CA MET A 55 4.47 21.40 3.29
C MET A 55 3.88 22.32 2.20
N GLU A 56 4.53 22.44 1.05
CA GLU A 56 4.07 23.25 -0.09
C GLU A 56 3.04 22.54 -0.99
N MET A 57 2.78 21.25 -0.76
CA MET A 57 1.82 20.49 -1.57
C MET A 57 0.39 21.01 -1.33
N ASP A 58 -0.31 21.34 -2.41
CA ASP A 58 -1.73 21.70 -2.34
C ASP A 58 -2.55 20.50 -1.86
N SER A 59 -3.43 20.72 -0.88
CA SER A 59 -4.31 19.70 -0.30
C SER A 59 -5.12 18.88 -1.32
N ARG A 60 -5.50 19.46 -2.46
CA ARG A 60 -6.17 18.72 -3.54
C ARG A 60 -5.23 17.78 -4.26
N THR A 61 -3.97 18.19 -4.44
CA THR A 61 -2.94 17.33 -5.03
C THR A 61 -2.67 16.14 -4.14
N GLU A 62 -2.50 16.37 -2.83
CA GLU A 62 -2.31 15.30 -1.85
C GLU A 62 -3.49 14.31 -1.87
N LEU A 63 -4.73 14.82 -1.81
CA LEU A 63 -5.93 13.99 -1.86
C LEU A 63 -6.01 13.15 -3.14
N LEU A 64 -5.72 13.74 -4.31
CA LEU A 64 -5.75 13.04 -5.58
C LEU A 64 -4.68 11.94 -5.68
N LEU A 65 -3.51 12.17 -5.08
CA LEU A 65 -2.44 11.17 -5.01
C LEU A 65 -2.78 10.02 -4.04
N TYR A 66 -3.53 10.28 -2.97
CA TYR A 66 -4.04 9.23 -2.08
C TYR A 66 -5.22 8.43 -2.65
N ALA A 67 -5.99 9.02 -3.57
CA ALA A 67 -7.17 8.40 -4.18
C ALA A 67 -6.88 7.63 -5.48
N ALA A 68 -5.63 7.68 -5.97
CA ALA A 68 -5.18 7.08 -7.21
C ALA A 68 -4.85 5.58 -7.09
#